data_AF-A0A1H7ADI7-F1
#
_entry.id   AF-A0A1H7ADI7-F1
#
_cell.length_a   1.000
_cell.length_b   1.000
_cell.length_c   1.000
_cell.angle_alpha   90.00
_cell.angle_beta   90.00
_cell.angle_gamma   90.00
#
_symmetry.space_group_name_H-M   'P 1'
#
loop_
_entity.id
_entity.type
_entity.pdbx_description
1 polymer ?
#
loop_
_entity_poly.entity_id
_entity_poly.type
_entity_poly.pdbx_seq_one_letter_code
_entity_poly.pdbx_strand_id
1 'polypeptide(L)' 'MPAAWVDEVFETNRQRQYPRELLFSTVVELMSLVSLGLRPSLHAAARQMDNLPVSLAALYDKVSRTEPALL' A
#
# COMPACT_ATOMS: atom_id res chain seq x y z
N MET A 1 -10.18 -7.33 6.16
CA MET A 1 -9.87 -8.32 5.11
C MET A 1 -8.57 -9.01 5.46
N PRO A 2 -8.41 -10.32 5.21
CA PRO A 2 -7.14 -11.01 5.45
C PRO A 2 -6.03 -10.45 4.54
N ALA A 3 -4.86 -10.14 5.11
CA ALA A 3 -3.73 -9.59 4.35
C ALA A 3 -3.29 -10.53 3.21
N ALA A 4 -3.19 -11.83 3.49
CA ALA A 4 -2.80 -12.84 2.52
C ALA A 4 -3.73 -12.88 1.30
N TRP A 5 -5.04 -12.71 1.50
CA TRP A 5 -6.00 -12.67 0.40
C TRP A 5 -5.79 -11.44 -0.49
N VAL A 6 -5.54 -10.26 0.12
CA VAL A 6 -5.27 -9.03 -0.63
C VAL A 6 -4.02 -9.18 -1.48
N ASP A 7 -2.96 -9.77 -0.91
CA ASP A 7 -1.71 -9.99 -1.63
C ASP A 7 -1.89 -11.03 -2.76
N GLU A 8 -2.63 -12.12 -2.54
CA GLU A 8 -2.93 -13.12 -3.56
C GLU A 8 -3.71 -12.56 -4.75
N VAL A 9 -4.77 -11.77 -4.47
CA VAL A 9 -5.56 -11.09 -5.51
C VAL A 9 -4.68 -10.13 -6.30
N PHE A 10 -3.81 -9.38 -5.61
CA PHE A 10 -2.87 -8.47 -6.25
C PHE A 10 -1.85 -9.21 -7.13
N GLU A 11 -1.24 -10.29 -6.62
CA GLU A 11 -0.32 -11.14 -7.37
C GLU A 11 -0.94 -11.73 -8.65
N THR A 12 -2.23 -12.08 -8.59
CA THR A 12 -2.95 -12.68 -9.73
C THR A 12 -3.26 -11.66 -10.84
N ASN A 13 -3.47 -10.39 -10.49
CA ASN A 13 -3.96 -9.36 -11.42
C ASN A 13 -2.89 -8.34 -11.83
N ARG A 14 -1.74 -8.27 -11.14
CA ARG A 14 -0.69 -7.31 -11.43
C ARG A 14 -0.08 -7.54 -12.80
N GLN A 15 0.07 -6.47 -13.59
CA GLN A 15 0.75 -6.55 -14.88
C GLN A 15 2.23 -6.16 -14.75
N ARG A 16 2.53 -4.99 -14.16
CA ARG A 16 3.92 -4.48 -14.09
C ARG A 16 4.46 -4.23 -12.68
N GLN A 17 3.59 -4.23 -11.67
CA GLN A 17 4.00 -3.87 -10.31
C GLN A 17 4.79 -5.02 -9.63
N TYR A 18 6.01 -4.73 -9.16
CA TYR A 18 6.88 -5.70 -8.48
C TYR A 18 6.60 -5.70 -6.95
N PRO A 19 6.37 -6.88 -6.32
CA PRO A 19 6.01 -6.97 -4.90
C PRO A 19 7.20 -7.03 -3.92
N ARG A 20 8.45 -7.06 -4.42
CA ARG A 20 9.57 -7.58 -3.61
C ARG A 20 9.94 -6.78 -2.35
N GLU A 21 9.52 -5.52 -2.21
CA GLU A 21 9.91 -4.70 -1.05
C GLU A 21 8.73 -4.21 -0.20
N LEU A 22 7.51 -4.17 -0.75
CA LEU A 22 6.32 -3.71 -0.03
C LEU A 22 5.13 -4.57 -0.48
N LEU A 23 4.38 -5.14 0.47
CA LEU A 23 3.16 -5.90 0.17
C LEU A 23 2.01 -4.97 -0.20
N PHE A 24 1.03 -5.47 -0.97
CA PHE A 24 -0.12 -4.64 -1.35
C PHE A 24 -1.09 -4.49 -0.18
N SER A 25 -1.22 -5.53 0.64
CA SER A 25 -1.94 -5.50 1.92
C SER A 25 -1.48 -4.37 2.83
N THR A 26 -0.17 -4.10 2.92
CA THR A 26 0.38 -2.98 3.69
C THR A 26 -0.10 -1.62 3.16
N VAL A 27 -0.20 -1.46 1.84
CA VAL A 27 -0.73 -0.22 1.23
C VAL A 27 -2.21 -0.06 1.57
N VAL A 28 -2.99 -1.14 1.46
CA VAL A 28 -4.42 -1.14 1.78
C VAL A 28 -4.65 -0.81 3.26
N GLU A 29 -3.83 -1.35 4.16
CA GLU A 29 -3.88 -1.05 5.60
C GLU A 29 -3.64 0.44 5.86
N LEU A 30 -2.56 0.99 5.32
CA LEU A 30 -2.22 2.41 5.48
C LEU A 30 -3.30 3.33 4.90
N MET A 31 -3.81 3.01 3.71
CA MET A 31 -4.90 3.77 3.08
C MET A 31 -6.20 3.68 3.87
N SER A 32 -6.50 2.54 4.51
CA SER A 32 -7.69 2.39 5.36
C SER A 32 -7.67 3.36 6.53
N LEU A 33 -6.51 3.58 7.16
CA LEU A 33 -6.37 4.57 8.23
C LEU A 33 -6.68 6.00 7.75
N VAL A 34 -6.33 6.32 6.52
CA VAL A 34 -6.57 7.65 5.92
C VAL A 34 -8.02 7.80 5.48
N SER A 35 -8.55 6.82 4.75
CA SER A 35 -9.93 6.82 4.25
C SER A 35 -10.98 6.83 5.36
N LEU A 36 -10.69 6.22 6.50
CA LEU A 36 -11.54 6.25 7.69
C LEU A 36 -11.35 7.50 8.56
N GLY A 37 -10.45 8.43 8.17
CA GLY A 37 -10.17 9.65 8.92
C GLY A 37 -9.39 9.44 10.22
N LEU A 38 -8.85 8.23 10.47
CA LEU A 38 -8.03 7.94 11.64
C LEU A 38 -6.66 8.61 11.56
N ARG A 39 -6.16 8.86 10.34
CA ARG A 39 -4.92 9.58 10.09
C ARG A 39 -5.13 10.64 9.01
N PRO A 40 -4.52 11.83 9.14
CA PRO A 40 -4.75 12.94 8.22
C PRO A 40 -4.09 12.75 6.85
N SER A 41 -3.15 11.81 6.71
CA SER A 41 -2.45 11.55 5.45
C SER A 41 -1.76 10.19 5.45
N LEU A 42 -1.40 9.71 4.26
CA LEU A 42 -0.61 8.48 4.09
C LEU A 42 0.75 8.59 4.79
N HIS A 43 1.38 9.76 4.72
CA HIS A 43 2.62 10.05 5.45
C HIS A 43 2.44 9.90 6.97
N ALA A 44 1.35 10.43 7.53
CA ALA A 44 1.06 10.32 8.96
C ALA A 44 0.79 8.87 9.40
N ALA A 45 0.14 8.08 8.55
CA ALA A 45 -0.06 6.65 8.76
C ALA A 45 1.27 5.87 8.72
N ALA A 46 2.10 6.13 7.70
CA ALA A 46 3.38 5.45 7.50
C ALA A 46 4.39 5.68 8.65
N ARG A 47 4.43 6.89 9.22
CA ARG A 47 5.35 7.22 10.33
C ARG A 47 5.08 6.47 11.64
N GLN A 48 3.89 5.91 11.82
CA GLN A 48 3.55 5.15 13.04
C GLN A 48 3.78 3.65 12.88
N MET A 49 4.14 3.19 11.69
CA MET A 49 4.53 1.82 11.46
C MET A 49 6.00 1.67 11.85
N ASP A 50 6.27 0.91 12.92
CA ASP A 50 7.63 0.78 13.46
C ASP A 50 8.63 0.20 12.44
N ASN A 51 8.14 -0.65 11.51
CA ASN A 51 8.97 -1.35 10.54
C ASN A 51 8.39 -1.28 9.13
N LEU A 52 8.25 -0.07 8.56
CA LEU A 52 8.00 0.05 7.13
C LEU A 52 9.25 -0.44 6.36
N PRO A 53 9.18 -1.50 5.55
CA PRO A 53 10.36 -2.12 4.92
C PRO A 53 10.94 -1.29 3.76
N VAL A 54 10.30 -0.17 3.40
CA VAL A 54 10.68 0.70 2.29
C VAL A 54 10.76 2.16 2.71
N SER A 55 11.47 2.94 1.91
CA SER A 55 11.44 4.39 2.05
C SER A 55 10.04 4.96 1.80
N LEU A 56 9.76 6.14 2.36
CA LEU A 56 8.52 6.86 2.09
C LEU A 56 8.35 7.16 0.59
N ALA A 57 9.45 7.43 -0.13
CA ALA A 57 9.43 7.63 -1.58
C ALA A 57 8.97 6.37 -2.31
N ALA A 58 9.50 5.19 -1.95
CA ALA A 58 9.08 3.91 -2.52
C ALA A 58 7.62 3.56 -2.19
N LEU A 59 7.12 3.95 -1.00
CA LEU A 59 5.69 3.86 -0.67
C LEU A 59 4.84 4.71 -1.62
N TYR A 60 5.19 5.98 -1.82
CA TYR A 60 4.47 6.87 -2.73
C TYR A 60 4.54 6.39 -4.18
N ASP A 61 5.71 5.96 -4.64
CA ASP A 61 5.87 5.35 -5.96
C ASP A 61 4.96 4.15 -6.16
N LYS A 62 4.79 3.31 -5.13
CA LYS A 62 3.88 2.17 -5.18
C LYS A 62 2.43 2.62 -5.30
N VAL A 63 1.99 3.59 -4.50
CA VAL A 63 0.62 4.12 -4.54
C VAL A 63 0.32 4.78 -5.88
N SER A 64 1.21 5.65 -6.36
CA SER A 64 1.06 6.39 -7.62
C SER A 64 1.07 5.50 -8.86
N ARG A 65 1.64 4.30 -8.77
CA ARG A 65 1.68 3.31 -9.86
C ARG A 65 0.72 2.13 -9.62
N THR A 66 -0.31 2.30 -8.80
CA THR A 66 -1.36 1.28 -8.65
C THR A 66 -2.11 1.15 -9.98
N GLU A 67 -2.15 -0.06 -10.53
CA GLU A 67 -2.88 -0.38 -11.76
C GLU A 67 -4.25 -1.00 -11.43
N PRO A 68 -5.29 -0.76 -12.24
CA PRO A 68 -5.33 0.23 -13.31
C PRO A 68 -5.25 1.65 -12.73
N ALA A 69 -4.72 2.60 -13.52
CA ALA A 69 -4.74 4.00 -13.12
C ALA A 69 -6.19 4.39 -12.76
N LEU A 70 -6.40 4.88 -11.55
CA LEU A 70 -7.69 5.41 -11.14
C LEU A 70 -8.01 6.59 -12.08
N LEU A 71 -9.13 6.47 -12.83
CA LEU A 71 -9.64 7.50 -13.74
C LEU A 71 -10.00 8.78 -12.98
#